data_AF-A0A957ZZM9-F1
#
_entry.id   AF-A0A957ZZM9-F1
#
_cell.length_a   1.000
_cell.length_b   1.000
_cell.length_c   1.000
_cell.angle_alpha   90.00
_cell.angle_beta   90.00
_cell.angle_gamma   90.00
#
_symmetry.space_group_name_H-M   'P 1'
#
loop_
_entity.id
_entity.type
_entity.pdbx_description
1 polymer ?
#
loop_
_entity_poly.entity_id
_entity_poly.type
_entity_poly.pdbx_seq_one_letter_code
_entity_poly.pdbx_strand_id
1 'polypeptide(L)'
;SGNGSHAIWQRLLTHLCVQTAESGTLRIYARLPLHTDELQIFKNVGFVEYGQEHFYQLDPSVDRMEVTSSLELRPQQAGDSWGLQKLYATFTPRAVQNAEGLAQGQWELAKRSWGEQGRRTGYVWEFDGEILGALHIRNGKRGYSIRTLLHPDALDKAEELCQAALQLTTAKPKFPVYFTFRHYEPGWPHILPILGFKPLTSQVLVTKPMAVRVREKSTKLIPALEATPTEGAASTTIMSHVRSEVHVTKNNIPRRKGKTTIPVL
;
A
#
# COMPACT_ATOMS: atom_id res chain seq x y z
N SER A 1 34.30 -24.18 -1.82
CA SER A 1 34.72 -22.77 -1.61
C SER A 1 33.59 -21.84 -1.12
N GLY A 2 32.46 -22.34 -0.59
CA GLY A 2 31.24 -21.52 -0.37
C GLY A 2 30.95 -20.96 1.03
N ASN A 3 31.77 -21.24 2.07
CA ASN A 3 31.40 -20.87 3.45
C ASN A 3 31.77 -19.41 3.82
N GLY A 4 32.83 -18.86 3.22
CA GLY A 4 33.32 -17.51 3.54
C GLY A 4 32.44 -16.38 2.99
N SER A 5 31.93 -16.53 1.76
CA SER A 5 31.06 -15.54 1.12
C SER A 5 29.71 -15.43 1.83
N HIS A 6 29.10 -16.56 2.19
CA HIS A 6 27.84 -16.61 2.95
C HIS A 6 27.97 -15.90 4.30
N ALA A 7 29.06 -16.13 5.03
CA ALA A 7 29.33 -15.47 6.30
C ALA A 7 29.53 -13.94 6.16
N ILE A 8 30.19 -13.48 5.09
CA ILE A 8 30.34 -12.05 4.80
C ILE A 8 28.98 -11.41 4.51
N TRP A 9 28.17 -12.03 3.65
CA TRP A 9 26.82 -11.55 3.33
C TRP A 9 25.93 -11.49 4.56
N GLN A 10 25.96 -12.51 5.40
CA GLN A 10 25.19 -12.54 6.64
C GLN A 10 25.61 -11.41 7.60
N ARG A 11 26.91 -11.15 7.74
CA ARG A 11 27.43 -10.04 8.56
C ARG A 11 27.02 -8.67 8.01
N LEU A 12 27.13 -8.47 6.70
CA LEU A 12 26.71 -7.23 6.03
C LEU A 12 25.21 -6.98 6.20
N LEU A 13 24.37 -7.99 5.93
CA LEU A 13 22.92 -7.87 6.07
C LEU A 13 22.51 -7.63 7.52
N THR A 14 23.16 -8.28 8.49
CA THR A 14 22.94 -8.06 9.92
C THR A 14 23.32 -6.63 10.32
N HIS A 15 24.48 -6.14 9.86
CA HIS A 15 24.92 -4.78 10.15
C HIS A 15 23.94 -3.75 9.56
N LEU A 16 23.49 -3.94 8.33
CA LEU A 16 22.48 -3.09 7.69
C LEU A 16 21.16 -3.09 8.47
N CYS A 17 20.73 -4.24 8.99
CA CYS A 17 19.56 -4.33 9.86
C CYS A 17 19.73 -3.48 11.13
N VAL A 18 20.89 -3.52 11.78
CA VAL A 18 21.14 -2.72 12.99
C VAL A 18 21.10 -1.23 12.67
N GLN A 19 21.82 -0.79 11.65
CA GLN A 19 21.86 0.64 11.27
C GLN A 19 20.48 1.17 10.87
N THR A 20 19.70 0.39 10.12
CA THR A 20 18.35 0.79 9.72
C THR A 20 17.38 0.83 10.91
N ALA A 21 17.49 -0.10 11.87
CA ALA A 21 16.70 -0.04 13.11
C ALA A 21 17.01 1.22 13.93
N GLU A 22 18.29 1.58 14.06
CA GLU A 22 18.72 2.79 14.77
C GLU A 22 18.18 4.08 14.13
N SER A 23 17.95 4.07 12.81
CA SER A 23 17.29 5.17 12.10
C SER A 23 15.76 5.21 12.27
N GLY A 24 15.18 4.31 13.07
CA GLY A 24 13.73 4.24 13.32
C GLY A 24 12.93 3.51 12.24
N THR A 25 13.59 2.79 11.32
CA THR A 25 12.91 1.97 10.32
C THR A 25 12.21 0.80 10.99
N LEU A 26 10.90 0.66 10.76
CA LEU A 26 10.08 -0.38 11.40
C LEU A 26 10.12 -1.73 10.67
N ARG A 27 10.41 -1.73 9.37
CA ARG A 27 10.42 -2.93 8.53
C ARG A 27 11.42 -2.78 7.38
N ILE A 28 12.13 -3.85 7.06
CA ILE A 28 12.98 -3.93 5.87
C ILE A 28 12.35 -4.92 4.91
N TYR A 29 12.21 -4.51 3.64
CA TYR A 29 11.73 -5.36 2.57
C TYR A 29 12.86 -5.67 1.60
N ALA A 30 12.92 -6.91 1.12
CA ALA A 30 13.79 -7.29 0.02
C ALA A 30 13.03 -8.15 -0.99
N ARG A 31 13.53 -8.15 -2.23
CA ARG A 31 13.07 -9.02 -3.30
C ARG A 31 14.25 -9.84 -3.75
N LEU A 32 14.08 -11.16 -3.78
CA LEU A 32 15.15 -12.12 -4.08
C LEU A 32 14.71 -12.97 -5.27
N PRO A 33 15.59 -13.29 -6.22
CA PRO A 33 15.24 -14.24 -7.28
C PRO A 33 14.71 -15.54 -6.68
N LEU A 34 13.72 -16.15 -7.35
CA LEU A 34 13.16 -17.42 -6.91
C LEU A 34 14.22 -18.53 -7.09
N HIS A 35 14.32 -19.46 -6.13
CA HIS A 35 15.22 -20.62 -6.14
C HIS A 35 16.72 -20.34 -5.97
N THR A 36 17.10 -19.42 -5.09
CA THR A 36 18.51 -19.13 -4.85
C THR A 36 18.93 -19.31 -3.38
N ASP A 37 20.22 -19.58 -3.16
CA ASP A 37 20.79 -19.80 -1.83
C ASP A 37 20.73 -18.54 -0.95
N GLU A 38 20.62 -17.35 -1.55
CA GLU A 38 20.49 -16.08 -0.84
C GLU A 38 19.26 -16.05 0.06
N LEU A 39 18.18 -16.76 -0.29
CA LEU A 39 17.00 -16.85 0.55
C LEU A 39 17.34 -17.44 1.94
N GLN A 40 18.28 -18.40 2.01
CA GLN A 40 18.72 -18.96 3.28
C GLN A 40 19.52 -17.95 4.10
N ILE A 41 20.36 -17.12 3.46
CA ILE A 41 21.06 -16.01 4.14
C ILE A 41 20.05 -15.08 4.79
N PHE A 42 19.01 -14.69 4.06
CA PHE A 42 17.97 -13.78 4.56
C PHE A 42 17.18 -14.40 5.71
N LYS A 43 16.78 -15.68 5.60
CA LYS A 43 16.11 -16.42 6.68
C LYS A 43 16.97 -16.50 7.94
N ASN A 44 18.27 -16.77 7.81
CA ASN A 44 19.21 -16.83 8.93
C ASN A 44 19.37 -15.47 9.64
N VAL A 45 19.14 -14.35 8.94
CA VAL A 45 19.13 -13.01 9.53
C VAL A 45 17.74 -12.63 10.08
N GLY A 46 16.75 -13.50 9.97
CA GLY A 46 15.40 -13.31 10.52
C GLY A 46 14.40 -12.66 9.56
N PHE A 47 14.66 -12.66 8.26
CA PHE A 47 13.64 -12.31 7.27
C PHE A 47 12.66 -13.46 7.08
N VAL A 48 11.40 -13.11 6.87
CA VAL A 48 10.31 -14.05 6.56
C VAL A 48 9.75 -13.77 5.17
N GLU A 49 9.43 -14.83 4.45
CA GLU A 49 8.71 -14.73 3.18
C GLU A 49 7.28 -14.28 3.43
N TYR A 50 6.79 -13.37 2.60
CA TYR A 50 5.39 -12.93 2.67
C TYR A 50 4.69 -12.96 1.33
N GLY A 51 5.40 -13.21 0.22
CA GLY A 51 4.78 -13.31 -1.08
C GLY A 51 5.76 -13.69 -2.16
N GLN A 52 5.22 -13.90 -3.36
CA GLN A 52 5.96 -14.11 -4.58
C GLN A 52 5.41 -13.19 -5.66
N GLU A 53 6.27 -12.74 -6.57
CA GLU A 53 5.92 -11.89 -7.69
C GLU A 53 6.44 -12.53 -8.98
N HIS A 54 5.58 -12.60 -9.98
CA HIS A 54 5.89 -13.14 -11.29
C HIS A 54 6.04 -12.01 -12.30
N PHE A 55 7.01 -12.15 -13.18
CA PHE A 55 7.30 -11.22 -14.26
C PHE A 55 7.08 -11.93 -15.57
N TYR A 56 6.27 -11.32 -16.42
CA TYR A 56 6.03 -11.76 -17.77
C TYR A 56 6.48 -10.66 -18.72
N GLN A 57 6.94 -11.03 -19.91
CA GLN A 57 7.34 -10.11 -20.96
C GLN A 57 6.48 -10.36 -22.19
N LEU A 58 5.92 -9.30 -22.77
CA LEU A 58 5.19 -9.39 -24.03
C LEU A 58 6.12 -9.83 -25.15
N ASP A 59 5.69 -10.79 -25.96
CA ASP A 59 6.42 -11.19 -27.16
C ASP A 59 6.59 -9.98 -28.09
N PRO A 60 7.82 -9.67 -28.56
CA PRO A 60 8.06 -8.58 -29.50
C PRO A 60 7.26 -8.67 -30.81
N SER A 61 6.74 -9.84 -31.18
CA SER A 61 5.91 -10.02 -32.37
C SER A 61 4.48 -9.48 -32.22
N VAL A 62 4.02 -9.21 -30.99
CA VAL A 62 2.67 -8.69 -30.76
C VAL A 62 2.62 -7.21 -31.12
N ASP A 63 1.84 -6.87 -32.14
CA ASP A 63 1.57 -5.47 -32.47
C ASP A 63 0.53 -4.87 -31.51
N ARG A 64 1.01 -4.05 -30.58
CA ARG A 64 0.19 -3.36 -29.58
C ARG A 64 -0.74 -2.31 -30.18
N MET A 65 -0.51 -1.86 -31.42
CA MET A 65 -1.39 -0.90 -32.09
C MET A 65 -2.70 -1.55 -32.56
N GLU A 66 -2.69 -2.86 -32.79
CA GLU A 66 -3.88 -3.62 -33.19
C GLU A 66 -4.71 -4.08 -31.98
N VAL A 67 -4.15 -3.99 -30.77
CA VAL A 67 -4.84 -4.36 -29.53
C VAL A 67 -5.96 -3.37 -29.27
N THR A 68 -7.18 -3.90 -29.21
CA THR A 68 -8.38 -3.15 -28.86
C THR A 68 -8.96 -3.65 -27.54
N SER A 69 -9.50 -2.73 -26.73
CA SER A 69 -10.24 -3.06 -25.51
C SER A 69 -11.47 -2.16 -25.43
N SER A 70 -12.59 -2.72 -24.98
CA SER A 70 -13.82 -2.00 -24.67
C SER A 70 -13.84 -1.43 -23.25
N LEU A 71 -12.82 -1.71 -22.44
CA LEU A 71 -12.79 -1.35 -21.03
C LEU A 71 -12.36 0.11 -20.85
N GLU A 72 -13.29 0.94 -20.39
CA GLU A 72 -13.06 2.37 -20.22
C GLU A 72 -12.27 2.64 -18.94
N LEU A 73 -10.99 3.00 -19.11
CA LEU A 73 -10.11 3.39 -18.00
C LEU A 73 -10.06 4.89 -17.85
N ARG A 74 -10.24 5.37 -16.62
CA ARG A 74 -9.98 6.77 -16.27
C ARG A 74 -8.66 6.92 -15.51
N PRO A 75 -7.95 8.05 -15.64
CA PRO A 75 -6.79 8.32 -14.79
C PRO A 75 -7.17 8.27 -13.30
N GLN A 76 -6.26 7.71 -12.49
CA GLN A 76 -6.39 7.69 -11.03
C GLN A 76 -6.31 9.11 -10.47
N GLN A 77 -7.18 9.40 -9.51
CA GLN A 77 -7.33 10.69 -8.84
C GLN A 77 -7.05 10.55 -7.33
N ALA A 78 -6.85 11.68 -6.64
CA ALA A 78 -6.59 11.69 -5.20
C ALA A 78 -7.79 11.17 -4.38
N GLY A 79 -9.02 11.29 -4.90
CA GLY A 79 -10.23 10.76 -4.25
C GLY A 79 -10.33 9.23 -4.28
N ASP A 80 -9.55 8.55 -5.13
CA ASP A 80 -9.63 7.10 -5.32
C ASP A 80 -8.96 6.30 -4.20
N SER A 81 -8.23 6.95 -3.28
CA SER A 81 -7.45 6.28 -2.23
C SER A 81 -8.25 5.23 -1.45
N TRP A 82 -9.48 5.56 -1.05
CA TRP A 82 -10.33 4.63 -0.32
C TRP A 82 -10.75 3.43 -1.18
N GLY A 83 -11.20 3.67 -2.41
CA GLY A 83 -11.62 2.60 -3.32
C GLY A 83 -10.45 1.66 -3.68
N LEU A 84 -9.26 2.20 -3.88
CA LEU A 84 -8.04 1.43 -4.14
C LEU A 84 -7.61 0.62 -2.92
N GLN A 85 -7.69 1.20 -1.72
CA GLN A 85 -7.39 0.47 -0.48
C GLN A 85 -8.39 -0.67 -0.26
N LYS A 86 -9.68 -0.42 -0.50
CA LYS A 86 -10.73 -1.45 -0.46
C LYS A 86 -10.43 -2.58 -1.44
N LEU A 87 -10.19 -2.25 -2.72
CA LEU A 87 -9.87 -3.22 -3.76
C LEU A 87 -8.64 -4.08 -3.41
N TYR A 88 -7.55 -3.44 -2.94
CA TYR A 88 -6.36 -4.14 -2.49
C TYR A 88 -6.66 -5.09 -1.32
N ALA A 89 -7.44 -4.64 -0.34
CA ALA A 89 -7.76 -5.42 0.87
C ALA A 89 -8.71 -6.60 0.60
N THR A 90 -9.61 -6.47 -0.37
CA THR A 90 -10.50 -7.56 -0.82
C THR A 90 -9.70 -8.75 -1.32
N PHE A 91 -8.61 -8.47 -2.03
CA PHE A 91 -7.90 -9.45 -2.81
C PHE A 91 -6.67 -10.02 -2.10
N THR A 92 -6.00 -9.20 -1.30
CA THR A 92 -4.69 -9.54 -0.73
C THR A 92 -4.86 -10.35 0.56
N PRO A 93 -4.17 -11.50 0.73
CA PRO A 93 -4.29 -12.28 1.98
C PRO A 93 -3.85 -11.49 3.22
N ARG A 94 -4.51 -11.70 4.37
CA ARG A 94 -4.24 -10.95 5.62
C ARG A 94 -2.78 -11.00 6.06
N ALA A 95 -2.11 -12.14 5.89
CA ALA A 95 -0.68 -12.26 6.21
C ALA A 95 0.19 -11.30 5.38
N VAL A 96 -0.13 -11.16 4.09
CA VAL A 96 0.53 -10.21 3.17
C VAL A 96 0.21 -8.78 3.59
N GLN A 97 -1.06 -8.47 3.89
CA GLN A 97 -1.46 -7.14 4.35
C GLN A 97 -0.69 -6.73 5.61
N ASN A 98 -0.56 -7.64 6.59
CA ASN A 98 0.19 -7.40 7.83
C ASN A 98 1.70 -7.23 7.61
N ALA A 99 2.25 -7.99 6.65
CA ALA A 99 3.66 -7.89 6.26
C ALA A 99 3.97 -6.57 5.52
N GLU A 100 3.12 -6.18 4.56
CA GLU A 100 3.26 -4.92 3.82
C GLU A 100 2.98 -3.71 4.72
N GLY A 101 2.09 -3.80 5.72
CA GLY A 101 1.88 -2.75 6.72
C GLY A 101 1.58 -1.38 6.09
N LEU A 102 2.40 -0.36 6.38
CA LEU A 102 2.25 0.97 5.76
C LEU A 102 2.57 0.98 4.25
N ALA A 103 3.22 -0.06 3.72
CA ALA A 103 3.49 -0.22 2.30
C ALA A 103 2.24 -0.60 1.48
N GLN A 104 1.09 -0.85 2.12
CA GLN A 104 -0.21 -0.99 1.45
C GLN A 104 -0.54 0.23 0.57
N GLY A 105 -0.07 1.42 0.96
CA GLY A 105 -0.20 2.67 0.20
C GLY A 105 0.56 2.70 -1.13
N GLN A 106 1.22 1.62 -1.54
CA GLN A 106 1.87 1.54 -2.85
C GLN A 106 0.91 1.75 -4.02
N TRP A 107 -0.41 1.64 -3.85
CA TRP A 107 -1.39 1.93 -4.90
C TRP A 107 -1.79 3.41 -4.98
N GLU A 108 -1.38 4.23 -4.02
CA GLU A 108 -1.45 5.69 -4.16
C GLU A 108 -0.36 6.20 -5.09
N LEU A 109 -0.69 7.18 -5.92
CA LEU A 109 0.29 7.89 -6.74
C LEU A 109 0.95 8.97 -5.87
N ALA A 110 2.10 8.65 -5.29
CA ALA A 110 2.90 9.65 -4.59
C ALA A 110 3.40 10.73 -5.56
N LYS A 111 3.61 11.95 -5.04
CA LYS A 111 4.39 12.98 -5.75
C LYS A 111 5.81 12.44 -5.93
N ARG A 112 6.35 12.52 -7.15
CA ARG A 112 7.67 11.98 -7.53
C ARG A 112 8.69 12.19 -6.40
N SER A 113 9.23 11.10 -5.86
CA SER A 113 10.32 11.20 -4.89
C SER A 113 11.65 11.41 -5.60
N TRP A 114 12.56 12.14 -4.95
CA TRP A 114 13.92 12.32 -5.48
C TRP A 114 14.60 10.94 -5.64
N GLY A 115 15.07 10.64 -6.85
CA GLY A 115 15.65 9.33 -7.21
C GLY A 115 14.68 8.32 -7.85
N GLU A 116 13.37 8.61 -7.95
CA GLU A 116 12.43 7.72 -8.62
C GLU A 116 12.70 7.67 -10.13
N GLN A 117 13.04 6.49 -10.64
CA GLN A 117 13.30 6.28 -12.06
C GLN A 117 12.01 5.98 -12.82
N GLY A 118 11.64 6.88 -13.72
CA GLY A 118 10.51 6.72 -14.62
C GLY A 118 9.23 7.40 -14.13
N ARG A 119 8.29 7.61 -15.04
CA ARG A 119 6.97 8.17 -14.71
C ARG A 119 6.04 7.02 -14.37
N ARG A 120 5.44 7.06 -13.17
CA ARG A 120 4.31 6.20 -12.79
C ARG A 120 3.00 6.92 -13.13
N THR A 121 2.11 6.22 -13.82
CA THR A 121 0.74 6.66 -14.09
C THR A 121 -0.22 5.58 -13.62
N GLY A 122 -1.28 5.98 -12.94
CA GLY A 122 -2.32 5.08 -12.48
C GLY A 122 -3.61 5.33 -13.24
N TYR A 123 -4.35 4.26 -13.49
CA TYR A 123 -5.68 4.27 -14.07
C TYR A 123 -6.57 3.35 -13.26
N VAL A 124 -7.86 3.65 -13.25
CA VAL A 124 -8.87 2.84 -12.59
C VAL A 124 -9.99 2.55 -13.56
N TRP A 125 -10.56 1.37 -13.41
CA TRP A 125 -11.81 0.97 -14.01
C TRP A 125 -12.88 1.02 -12.92
N GLU A 126 -13.88 1.85 -13.17
CA GLU A 126 -14.99 2.07 -12.27
C GLU A 126 -16.27 1.57 -12.93
N PHE A 127 -17.08 0.84 -12.17
CA PHE A 127 -18.38 0.35 -12.58
C PHE A 127 -19.36 0.54 -11.44
N ASP A 128 -20.48 1.19 -11.71
CA ASP A 128 -21.53 1.53 -10.73
C ASP A 128 -21.00 2.23 -9.46
N GLY A 129 -20.06 3.16 -9.62
CA GLY A 129 -19.46 3.91 -8.51
C GLY A 129 -18.41 3.15 -7.70
N GLU A 130 -18.09 1.91 -8.08
CA GLU A 130 -17.08 1.09 -7.42
C GLU A 130 -15.85 0.85 -8.32
N ILE A 131 -14.66 0.95 -7.73
CA ILE A 131 -13.41 0.62 -8.43
C ILE A 131 -13.24 -0.90 -8.43
N LEU A 132 -13.52 -1.52 -9.58
CA LEU A 132 -13.35 -2.96 -9.79
C LEU A 132 -11.98 -3.32 -10.34
N GLY A 133 -11.30 -2.38 -10.98
CA GLY A 133 -9.96 -2.59 -11.52
C GLY A 133 -9.06 -1.39 -11.30
N ALA A 134 -7.78 -1.64 -11.12
CA ALA A 134 -6.75 -0.60 -11.12
C ALA A 134 -5.54 -1.09 -11.88
N LEU A 135 -4.86 -0.19 -12.56
CA LEU A 135 -3.58 -0.50 -13.20
C LEU A 135 -2.61 0.65 -13.04
N HIS A 136 -1.35 0.28 -12.82
CA HIS A 136 -0.24 1.20 -12.77
C HIS A 136 0.73 0.85 -13.88
N ILE A 137 1.12 1.89 -14.63
CA ILE A 137 2.12 1.80 -15.67
C ILE A 137 3.32 2.62 -15.22
N ARG A 138 4.48 1.99 -15.14
CA ARG A 138 5.76 2.66 -14.98
C ARG A 138 6.50 2.67 -16.31
N ASN A 139 6.77 3.87 -16.82
CA ASN A 139 7.59 4.06 -18.02
C ASN A 139 9.03 4.39 -17.60
N GLY A 140 9.94 3.44 -17.81
CA GLY A 140 11.37 3.59 -17.54
C GLY A 140 12.21 3.65 -18.81
N LYS A 141 13.53 3.76 -18.66
CA LYS A 141 14.48 3.73 -19.79
C LYS A 141 14.53 2.38 -20.52
N ARG A 142 14.09 1.30 -19.86
CA ARG A 142 14.22 -0.09 -20.34
C ARG A 142 12.89 -0.74 -20.75
N GLY A 143 11.79 0.00 -20.76
CA GLY A 143 10.48 -0.53 -21.10
C GLY A 143 9.34 0.01 -20.24
N TYR A 144 8.16 -0.55 -20.48
CA TYR A 144 6.96 -0.37 -19.66
C TYR A 144 6.84 -1.50 -18.65
N SER A 145 6.41 -1.18 -17.44
CA SER A 145 6.02 -2.18 -16.44
C SER A 145 4.58 -1.92 -16.02
N ILE A 146 3.74 -2.94 -16.19
CA ILE A 146 2.33 -2.95 -15.86
C ILE A 146 2.14 -3.76 -14.58
N ARG A 147 1.35 -3.22 -13.65
CA ARG A 147 0.85 -3.94 -12.47
C ARG A 147 -0.63 -3.65 -12.33
N THR A 148 -1.42 -4.63 -11.95
CA THR A 148 -2.88 -4.54 -11.86
C THR A 148 -3.41 -4.92 -10.47
N LEU A 149 -4.61 -4.43 -10.15
CA LEU A 149 -5.53 -5.05 -9.22
C LEU A 149 -6.82 -5.30 -9.98
N LEU A 150 -7.46 -6.44 -9.72
CA LEU A 150 -8.75 -6.77 -10.28
C LEU A 150 -9.60 -7.42 -9.20
N HIS A 151 -10.84 -6.95 -9.08
CA HIS A 151 -11.79 -7.48 -8.13
C HIS A 151 -12.10 -8.95 -8.47
N PRO A 152 -12.23 -9.86 -7.48
CA PRO A 152 -12.53 -11.27 -7.73
C PRO A 152 -13.82 -11.50 -8.54
N ASP A 153 -14.81 -10.62 -8.37
CA ASP A 153 -16.09 -10.70 -9.10
C ASP A 153 -16.01 -10.19 -10.55
N ALA A 154 -14.85 -9.67 -10.97
CA ALA A 154 -14.63 -9.14 -12.31
C ALA A 154 -13.46 -9.84 -13.03
N LEU A 155 -13.12 -11.07 -12.63
CA LEU A 155 -12.02 -11.83 -13.25
C LEU A 155 -12.28 -12.16 -14.73
N ASP A 156 -13.54 -12.19 -15.16
CA ASP A 156 -13.94 -12.27 -16.57
C ASP A 156 -13.44 -11.07 -17.40
N LYS A 157 -13.14 -9.94 -16.75
CA LYS A 157 -12.63 -8.71 -17.37
C LYS A 157 -11.11 -8.59 -17.40
N ALA A 158 -10.38 -9.60 -16.94
CA ALA A 158 -8.93 -9.56 -16.87
C ALA A 158 -8.25 -9.43 -18.25
N GLU A 159 -8.80 -10.08 -19.29
CA GLU A 159 -8.28 -9.95 -20.66
C GLU A 159 -8.44 -8.51 -21.17
N GLU A 160 -9.65 -7.97 -21.09
CA GLU A 160 -9.99 -6.60 -21.51
C GLU A 160 -9.16 -5.55 -20.74
N LEU A 161 -8.93 -5.77 -19.44
CA LEU A 161 -8.09 -4.91 -18.61
C LEU A 161 -6.62 -4.93 -19.07
N CYS A 162 -6.09 -6.12 -19.40
CA CYS A 162 -4.73 -6.24 -19.93
C CYS A 162 -4.58 -5.61 -21.32
N GLN A 163 -5.57 -5.81 -22.20
CA GLN A 163 -5.61 -5.16 -23.51
C GLN A 163 -5.63 -3.63 -23.38
N ALA A 164 -6.46 -3.09 -22.48
CA ALA A 164 -6.49 -1.65 -22.19
C ALA A 164 -5.14 -1.16 -21.63
N ALA A 165 -4.48 -1.95 -20.79
CA ALA A 165 -3.12 -1.63 -20.31
C ALA A 165 -2.09 -1.61 -21.46
N LEU A 166 -2.18 -2.53 -22.43
CA LEU A 166 -1.31 -2.56 -23.61
C LEU A 166 -1.52 -1.32 -24.50
N GLN A 167 -2.76 -0.90 -24.72
CA GLN A 167 -3.08 0.33 -25.46
C GLN A 167 -2.39 1.56 -24.86
N LEU A 168 -2.35 1.65 -23.52
CA LEU A 168 -1.68 2.74 -22.82
C LEU A 168 -0.15 2.73 -22.96
N THR A 169 0.43 1.67 -23.54
CA THR A 169 1.88 1.54 -23.78
C THR A 169 2.29 1.79 -25.24
N THR A 170 1.35 2.17 -26.11
CA THR A 170 1.55 2.41 -27.56
C THR A 170 2.39 3.63 -27.89
N ALA A 171 2.53 4.60 -26.96
CA ALA A 171 3.32 5.81 -27.18
C ALA A 171 4.81 5.54 -27.52
N LYS A 172 5.35 4.38 -27.11
CA LYS A 172 6.67 3.88 -27.54
C LYS A 172 6.54 2.41 -27.94
N PRO A 173 6.10 2.12 -29.18
CA PRO A 173 5.70 0.79 -29.59
C PRO A 173 6.88 -0.20 -29.68
N LYS A 174 8.12 0.29 -29.72
CA LYS A 174 9.34 -0.55 -29.70
C LYS A 174 9.84 -0.92 -28.30
N PHE A 175 9.31 -0.30 -27.26
CA PHE A 175 9.76 -0.57 -25.89
C PHE A 175 9.15 -1.88 -25.38
N PRO A 176 9.93 -2.77 -24.74
CA PRO A 176 9.38 -4.00 -24.20
C PRO A 176 8.36 -3.68 -23.09
N VAL A 177 7.35 -4.54 -22.98
CA VAL A 177 6.32 -4.46 -21.94
C VAL A 177 6.48 -5.63 -21.00
N TYR A 178 6.60 -5.32 -19.71
CA TYR A 178 6.62 -6.29 -18.64
C TYR A 178 5.30 -6.21 -17.88
N PHE A 179 4.74 -7.36 -17.54
CA PHE A 179 3.57 -7.48 -16.67
C PHE A 179 3.99 -8.16 -15.37
N THR A 180 3.58 -7.58 -14.25
CA THR A 180 3.93 -8.07 -12.92
C THR A 180 2.69 -8.28 -12.08
N PHE A 181 2.59 -9.44 -11.45
CA PHE A 181 1.50 -9.78 -10.53
C PHE A 181 2.03 -10.61 -9.36
N ARG A 182 1.35 -10.53 -8.22
CA ARG A 182 1.60 -11.37 -7.05
C ARG A 182 1.08 -12.78 -7.29
N HIS A 183 1.72 -13.80 -6.73
CA HIS A 183 1.31 -15.19 -6.91
C HIS A 183 -0.13 -15.48 -6.47
N TYR A 184 -0.62 -14.78 -5.44
CA TYR A 184 -2.00 -14.90 -4.98
C TYR A 184 -3.00 -14.21 -5.92
N GLU A 185 -2.54 -13.50 -6.96
CA GLU A 185 -3.42 -12.91 -7.96
C GLU A 185 -3.91 -13.99 -8.95
N PRO A 186 -5.21 -14.34 -8.96
CA PRO A 186 -5.72 -15.38 -9.83
C PRO A 186 -5.86 -14.88 -11.27
N GLY A 187 -6.01 -15.82 -12.21
CA GLY A 187 -6.30 -15.54 -13.62
C GLY A 187 -5.08 -15.21 -14.48
N TRP A 188 -4.14 -14.37 -14.00
CA TRP A 188 -3.02 -13.89 -14.83
C TRP A 188 -2.14 -14.98 -15.48
N PRO A 189 -1.76 -16.08 -14.79
CA PRO A 189 -0.96 -17.14 -15.42
C PRO A 189 -1.63 -17.79 -16.64
N HIS A 190 -2.96 -17.73 -16.74
CA HIS A 190 -3.72 -18.33 -17.84
C HIS A 190 -3.98 -17.31 -18.96
N ILE A 191 -4.21 -16.04 -18.61
CA ILE A 191 -4.60 -14.98 -19.54
C ILE A 191 -3.39 -14.39 -20.26
N LEU A 192 -2.30 -14.16 -19.54
CA LEU A 192 -1.10 -13.52 -20.10
C LEU A 192 -0.53 -14.31 -21.30
N PRO A 193 -0.40 -15.65 -21.27
CA PRO A 193 0.06 -16.42 -22.44
C PRO A 193 -0.82 -16.27 -23.68
N ILE A 194 -2.15 -16.20 -23.51
CA ILE A 194 -3.10 -16.02 -24.62
C ILE A 194 -2.87 -14.66 -25.29
N LEU A 195 -2.55 -13.64 -24.49
CA LEU A 195 -2.21 -12.28 -24.95
C LEU A 195 -0.76 -12.14 -25.44
N GLY A 196 -0.04 -13.25 -25.61
CA GLY A 196 1.32 -13.27 -26.14
C GLY A 196 2.41 -12.87 -25.13
N PHE A 197 2.10 -12.85 -23.83
CA PHE A 197 3.14 -12.71 -22.80
C PHE A 197 3.81 -14.05 -22.50
N LYS A 198 5.11 -14.01 -22.24
CA LYS A 198 5.91 -15.17 -21.84
C LYS A 198 6.45 -14.99 -20.42
N PRO A 199 6.49 -16.04 -19.59
CA PRO A 199 7.16 -15.97 -18.29
C PRO A 199 8.62 -15.54 -18.46
N LEU A 200 9.06 -14.55 -17.69
CA LEU A 200 10.43 -14.03 -17.72
C LEU A 200 11.22 -14.46 -16.49
N THR A 201 10.69 -14.16 -15.31
CA THR A 201 11.34 -14.49 -14.03
C THR A 201 10.32 -14.44 -12.90
N SER A 202 10.73 -14.86 -11.71
CA SER A 202 9.94 -14.78 -10.49
C SER A 202 10.85 -14.41 -9.32
N GLN A 203 10.28 -13.75 -8.32
CA GLN A 203 11.01 -13.37 -7.12
C GLN A 203 10.18 -13.60 -5.86
N VAL A 204 10.88 -13.95 -4.79
CA VAL A 204 10.32 -14.03 -3.44
C VAL A 204 10.42 -12.67 -2.77
N LEU A 205 9.35 -12.29 -2.09
CA LEU A 205 9.27 -11.09 -1.30
C LEU A 205 9.47 -11.47 0.16
N VAL A 206 10.48 -10.86 0.78
CA VAL A 206 10.81 -11.09 2.18
C VAL A 206 10.76 -9.81 2.98
N THR A 207 10.36 -9.92 4.24
CA THR A 207 10.30 -8.80 5.18
C THR A 207 10.95 -9.17 6.50
N LYS A 208 11.55 -8.19 7.16
CA LYS A 208 12.00 -8.30 8.55
C LYS A 208 11.42 -7.14 9.35
N PRO A 209 10.48 -7.39 10.27
CA PRO A 209 10.10 -6.42 11.28
C PRO A 209 11.29 -6.07 12.16
N MET A 210 11.45 -4.78 12.45
CA MET A 210 12.54 -4.26 13.24
C MET A 210 12.03 -3.85 14.61
N ALA A 211 12.68 -4.34 15.68
CA ALA A 211 12.42 -3.89 17.03
C ALA A 211 13.11 -2.55 17.25
N VAL A 212 12.35 -1.46 17.28
CA VAL A 212 12.88 -0.14 17.65
C VAL A 212 12.88 -0.03 19.17
N ARG A 213 14.04 0.22 19.77
CA ARG A 213 14.12 0.59 21.19
C ARG A 213 13.51 1.98 21.35
N VAL A 214 12.29 2.06 21.87
CA VAL A 214 11.73 3.33 22.34
C VAL A 214 12.48 3.67 23.63
N ARG A 215 13.37 4.67 23.58
CA ARG A 215 13.93 5.25 24.79
C ARG A 215 12.82 6.08 25.44
N GLU A 216 12.08 5.46 26.34
CA GLU A 216 11.08 6.13 27.15
C GLU A 216 11.78 7.26 27.91
N LYS A 217 11.47 8.52 27.56
CA LYS A 217 11.87 9.65 28.39
C LYS A 217 11.08 9.52 29.68
N SER A 218 11.69 8.96 30.71
CA SER A 218 11.13 8.94 32.06
C SER A 218 10.72 10.37 32.42
N THR A 219 9.42 10.64 32.47
CA THR A 219 8.90 11.88 33.04
C THR A 219 9.37 11.90 34.48
N LYS A 220 10.37 12.72 34.80
CA LYS A 220 10.78 12.97 36.18
C LYS A 220 9.52 13.45 36.90
N LEU A 221 8.98 12.62 37.79
CA LEU A 221 7.96 13.06 38.75
C LEU A 221 8.59 14.21 39.54
N ILE A 222 8.08 15.41 39.33
CA ILE A 222 8.43 16.58 40.13
C ILE A 222 7.80 16.31 41.51
N PRO A 223 8.57 16.28 42.62
CA PRO A 223 7.98 16.16 43.94
C PRO A 223 7.02 17.32 44.15
N ALA A 224 5.75 17.01 44.38
CA ALA A 224 4.74 18.02 44.67
C ALA A 224 5.14 18.75 45.95
N LEU A 225 5.18 20.08 45.81
CA LEU A 225 5.45 21.10 46.81
C LEU A 225 4.67 20.79 48.10
N GLU A 226 5.38 20.52 49.19
CA GLU A 226 4.81 20.60 50.53
C GLU A 226 4.35 22.03 50.77
N ALA A 227 3.03 22.22 50.78
CA ALA A 227 2.38 23.37 51.39
C ALA A 227 1.30 22.81 52.31
N THR A 228 1.64 22.66 53.58
CA THR A 228 0.67 22.60 54.67
C THR A 228 -0.12 23.90 54.74
N PRO A 229 -1.45 23.82 54.89
CA PRO A 229 -2.17 24.81 55.68
C PRO A 229 -2.86 24.11 56.86
N THR A 230 -2.41 24.52 58.03
CA THR A 230 -3.08 24.65 59.32
C THR A 230 -4.54 24.17 59.40
N GLU A 231 -4.69 23.16 60.25
CA GLU A 231 -5.83 22.73 61.05
C GLU A 231 -6.84 23.85 61.42
N GLY A 232 -8.13 23.60 61.14
CA GLY A 232 -9.22 24.50 61.49
C GLY A 232 -10.61 23.94 61.14
N ALA A 233 -11.11 23.03 61.98
CA ALA A 233 -12.50 22.72 62.30
C ALA A 233 -13.60 22.76 61.20
N ALA A 234 -14.17 21.60 60.88
CA ALA A 234 -15.54 21.22 61.28
C ALA A 234 -15.94 19.89 60.63
N SER A 235 -16.18 18.88 61.46
CA SER A 235 -16.89 17.67 61.07
C SER A 235 -18.38 17.96 60.92
N THR A 236 -19.01 17.54 59.84
CA THR A 236 -20.45 17.24 59.82
C THR A 236 -20.71 16.10 58.86
N THR A 237 -21.04 14.95 59.45
CA THR A 237 -21.62 13.78 58.81
C THR A 237 -23.05 14.08 58.37
N ILE A 238 -23.40 13.84 57.10
CA ILE A 238 -24.75 13.45 56.69
C ILE A 238 -24.66 12.38 55.59
N MET A 239 -25.14 11.17 55.91
CA MET A 239 -25.58 10.17 54.94
C MET A 239 -27.01 10.49 54.47
N SER A 240 -27.28 10.39 53.17
CA SER A 240 -28.51 9.86 52.54
C SER A 240 -28.43 10.13 51.03
N HIS A 241 -28.22 9.11 50.19
CA HIS A 241 -29.21 8.28 49.51
C HIS A 241 -30.18 9.01 48.55
N VAL A 242 -30.31 8.41 47.35
CA VAL A 242 -31.40 8.51 46.35
C VAL A 242 -31.11 9.32 45.05
N ARG A 243 -30.67 8.56 44.03
CA ARG A 243 -31.35 8.28 42.73
C ARG A 243 -32.23 9.39 42.13
N SER A 244 -31.89 9.86 40.92
CA SER A 244 -32.67 9.64 39.68
C SER A 244 -32.22 10.57 38.54
N GLU A 245 -31.97 9.96 37.37
CA GLU A 245 -32.03 10.61 36.05
C GLU A 245 -33.38 11.29 35.83
N VAL A 246 -33.41 12.42 35.10
CA VAL A 246 -34.50 12.75 34.15
C VAL A 246 -33.97 13.68 33.04
N HIS A 247 -34.10 13.19 31.80
CA HIS A 247 -34.12 13.92 30.53
C HIS A 247 -35.43 14.73 30.38
N VAL A 248 -35.47 15.72 29.47
CA VAL A 248 -36.57 16.04 28.49
C VAL A 248 -36.78 17.55 28.29
N THR A 249 -36.27 18.13 27.18
CA THR A 249 -36.98 18.74 26.01
C THR A 249 -37.64 20.13 26.21
N LYS A 250 -37.98 20.99 25.24
CA LYS A 250 -37.88 21.10 23.75
C LYS A 250 -38.29 22.55 23.38
N ASN A 251 -37.82 23.01 22.21
CA ASN A 251 -38.48 23.93 21.24
C ASN A 251 -38.78 25.38 21.71
N ASN A 252 -38.68 26.43 20.88
CA ASN A 252 -39.14 26.52 19.49
C ASN A 252 -38.57 27.77 18.74
N ILE A 253 -38.47 27.64 17.42
CA ILE A 253 -38.24 28.66 16.35
C ILE A 253 -39.62 29.32 16.05
N PRO A 254 -39.83 30.58 15.52
CA PRO A 254 -39.40 30.96 14.15
C PRO A 254 -39.26 32.44 13.65
N ARG A 255 -38.59 32.53 12.48
CA ARG A 255 -38.86 33.32 11.22
C ARG A 255 -38.48 34.82 11.03
N ARG A 256 -37.48 35.02 10.13
CA ARG A 256 -37.47 35.59 8.74
C ARG A 256 -37.76 37.09 8.41
N LYS A 257 -36.82 37.68 7.63
CA LYS A 257 -36.87 38.48 6.34
C LYS A 257 -35.92 39.72 6.42
N GLY A 258 -35.14 40.18 5.42
CA GLY A 258 -34.80 39.77 4.05
C GLY A 258 -33.94 40.85 3.30
N LYS A 259 -33.31 40.46 2.16
CA LYS A 259 -32.81 41.22 0.96
C LYS A 259 -31.71 42.31 1.12
N THR A 260 -30.64 42.40 0.31
CA THR A 260 -30.54 42.88 -1.13
C THR A 260 -29.05 42.75 -1.61
N THR A 261 -28.69 41.97 -2.66
CA THR A 261 -28.37 42.26 -4.10
C THR A 261 -26.99 42.92 -4.43
N ILE A 262 -25.92 42.19 -4.86
CA ILE A 262 -25.15 42.03 -6.18
C ILE A 262 -24.29 43.26 -6.71
N PRO A 263 -23.38 43.14 -7.74
CA PRO A 263 -21.90 42.91 -7.77
C PRO A 263 -21.07 44.09 -8.40
N VAL A 264 -19.80 43.83 -8.84
CA VAL A 264 -18.92 44.45 -9.90
C VAL A 264 -17.45 44.25 -9.45
N LEU A 265 -16.42 43.73 -10.16
CA LEU A 265 -16.04 43.41 -11.56
C LEU A 265 -15.26 42.08 -11.58
#